data_AF-A0AA45RUU6-F1
#
_entry.id   AF-A0AA45RUU6-F1
#
_cell.length_a   1.000
_cell.length_b   1.000
_cell.length_c   1.000
_cell.angle_alpha   90.00
_cell.angle_beta   90.00
_cell.angle_gamma   90.00
#
_symmetry.space_group_name_H-M   'P 1'
#
loop_
_entity.id
_entity.type
_entity.pdbx_description
1 polymer ?
#
loop_
_entity_poly.entity_id
_entity_poly.type
_entity_poly.pdbx_seq_one_letter_code
_entity_poly.pdbx_strand_id
1 'polypeptide(L)'
;MIHTRSLLLSIAIACFGVIGVALYLQIGLDMLPCPLCVIQRYLFIAVGICCLFGAYGKPKLGAGLGLLAALGGLYTAGKHLYILAHPGLSCGIDPMETFLNKIPTATYLPILFHADGLCEDALAPWFGLSIPQWSFLSFGLCTLGLAWLLIRRAR
;
A
#
# COMPACT_ATOMS: atom_id res chain seq x y z
N MET A 1 -2.87 -21.66 18.99
CA MET A 1 -2.09 -20.39 18.97
C MET A 1 -1.21 -20.22 17.73
N ILE A 2 -0.70 -21.29 17.09
CA ILE A 2 0.22 -21.24 15.94
C ILE A 2 -0.46 -20.66 14.66
N HIS A 3 -1.75 -20.95 14.45
CA HIS A 3 -2.46 -20.56 13.23
C HIS A 3 -2.61 -19.04 13.04
N THR A 4 -2.86 -18.30 14.14
CA THR A 4 -3.03 -16.83 14.12
C THR A 4 -1.72 -16.12 13.79
N ARG A 5 -0.61 -16.51 14.44
CA ARG A 5 0.71 -15.93 14.20
C ARG A 5 1.20 -16.20 12.78
N SER A 6 0.99 -17.42 12.28
CA SER A 6 1.33 -17.80 10.91
C SER A 6 0.61 -16.92 9.88
N LEU A 7 -0.70 -16.66 10.08
CA LEU A 7 -1.48 -15.78 9.21
C LEU A 7 -1.00 -14.33 9.21
N LEU A 8 -0.70 -13.77 10.38
CA LEU A 8 -0.15 -12.42 10.50
C LEU A 8 1.22 -12.30 9.80
N LEU A 9 2.07 -13.33 9.94
CA LEU A 9 3.36 -13.39 9.26
C LEU A 9 3.20 -13.53 7.74
N SER A 10 2.28 -14.36 7.25
CA SER A 10 2.04 -14.50 5.82
C SER A 10 1.54 -13.20 5.20
N ILE A 11 0.68 -12.45 5.91
CA ILE A 11 0.22 -11.12 5.46
C ILE A 11 1.39 -10.13 5.44
N ALA A 12 2.22 -10.11 6.47
CA ALA A 12 3.40 -9.25 6.50
C ALA A 12 4.36 -9.55 5.33
N ILE A 13 4.67 -10.83 5.09
CA ILE A 13 5.52 -11.27 3.98
C ILE A 13 4.89 -10.86 2.63
N ALA A 14 3.58 -11.02 2.46
CA ALA A 14 2.89 -10.58 1.25
C ALA A 14 3.02 -9.06 1.04
N CYS A 15 2.85 -8.24 2.08
CA CYS A 15 3.02 -6.79 1.98
C CYS A 15 4.44 -6.40 1.56
N PHE A 16 5.47 -7.01 2.17
CA PHE A 16 6.86 -6.77 1.76
C PHE A 16 7.15 -7.28 0.34
N GLY A 17 6.54 -8.39 -0.07
CA GLY A 17 6.63 -8.90 -1.44
C GLY A 17 6.06 -7.91 -2.47
N VAL A 18 4.89 -7.33 -2.21
CA VAL A 18 4.28 -6.31 -3.08
C VAL A 18 5.17 -5.06 -3.18
N ILE A 19 5.77 -4.62 -2.07
CA ILE A 19 6.72 -3.49 -2.08
C ILE A 19 7.96 -3.85 -2.92
N GLY A 20 8.48 -5.07 -2.80
CA GLY A 20 9.60 -5.56 -3.60
C GLY A 20 9.30 -5.57 -5.10
N VAL A 21 8.10 -6.04 -5.48
CA VAL A 21 7.63 -5.96 -6.87
C VAL A 21 7.52 -4.51 -7.32
N ALA A 22 6.97 -3.61 -6.50
CA ALA A 22 6.86 -2.20 -6.84
C ALA A 22 8.22 -1.51 -7.04
N LEU A 23 9.24 -1.88 -6.25
CA LEU A 23 10.61 -1.40 -6.44
C LEU A 23 11.24 -1.97 -7.71
N TYR A 24 10.99 -3.25 -8.01
CA TYR A 24 11.46 -3.88 -9.24
C TYR A 24 10.88 -3.19 -10.47
N LEU A 25 9.59 -2.82 -10.45
CA LEU A 25 8.97 -2.06 -11.52
C LEU A 25 9.58 -0.66 -11.66
N GLN A 26 9.86 0.03 -10.55
CA GLN A 26 10.43 1.37 -10.58
C GLN A 26 11.87 1.36 -11.13
N ILE A 27 12.72 0.45 -10.67
CA ILE A 27 14.14 0.40 -11.04
C ILE A 27 14.35 -0.34 -12.36
N GLY A 28 13.52 -1.35 -12.66
CA GLY A 28 13.66 -2.20 -13.84
C GLY A 28 12.95 -1.69 -15.09
N LEU A 29 11.89 -0.87 -14.95
CA LEU A 29 11.15 -0.28 -16.07
C LEU A 29 11.28 1.25 -16.13
N ASP A 30 12.14 1.85 -15.30
CA ASP A 30 12.36 3.31 -15.20
C ASP A 30 11.05 4.12 -15.12
N MET A 31 10.05 3.58 -14.42
CA MET A 31 8.75 4.25 -14.26
C MET A 31 8.81 5.31 -13.17
N LEU A 32 8.35 6.51 -13.51
CA LEU A 32 8.21 7.62 -12.57
C LEU A 32 7.15 7.27 -11.50
N PRO A 33 7.48 7.30 -10.20
CA PRO A 33 6.54 6.99 -9.14
C PRO A 33 5.52 8.13 -8.95
N CYS A 34 4.24 7.75 -8.83
CA CYS A 34 3.14 8.68 -8.58
C CYS A 34 2.96 8.97 -7.06
N PRO A 35 2.38 10.11 -6.67
CA PRO A 35 2.24 10.51 -5.26
C PRO A 35 1.37 9.52 -4.49
N LEU A 36 0.26 9.12 -5.11
CA LEU A 36 -0.67 8.12 -4.57
C LEU A 36 0.00 6.77 -4.39
N CYS A 37 0.90 6.39 -5.31
CA CYS A 37 1.66 5.15 -5.26
C CYS A 37 2.62 5.14 -4.08
N VAL A 38 3.26 6.28 -3.80
CA VAL A 38 4.14 6.43 -2.63
C VAL A 38 3.34 6.37 -1.33
N ILE A 39 2.17 7.01 -1.25
CA ILE A 39 1.27 6.90 -0.09
C ILE A 39 0.85 5.44 0.14
N GLN A 40 0.54 4.69 -0.92
CA GLN A 40 0.23 3.26 -0.83
C GLN A 40 1.40 2.45 -0.26
N ARG A 41 2.66 2.75 -0.65
CA ARG A 41 3.84 2.09 -0.07
C ARG A 41 3.97 2.35 1.43
N TYR A 42 3.74 3.57 1.91
CA TYR A 42 3.70 3.86 3.34
C TYR A 42 2.63 3.03 4.07
N LEU A 43 1.46 2.89 3.47
CA LEU A 43 0.37 2.09 4.03
C LEU A 43 0.72 0.59 4.07
N PHE A 44 1.35 0.03 3.03
CA PHE A 44 1.83 -1.36 3.06
C PHE A 44 2.89 -1.59 4.16
N ILE A 45 3.83 -0.66 4.32
CA ILE A 45 4.83 -0.72 5.38
C ILE A 45 4.15 -0.67 6.75
N ALA A 46 3.19 0.23 6.94
CA ALA A 46 2.42 0.34 8.18
C ALA A 46 1.65 -0.96 8.50
N VAL A 47 0.99 -1.55 7.51
CA VAL A 47 0.29 -2.85 7.64
C VAL A 47 1.29 -3.95 8.01
N GLY A 48 2.42 -4.05 7.32
CA GLY A 48 3.47 -5.04 7.58
C GLY A 48 4.02 -4.94 9.00
N ILE A 49 4.33 -3.73 9.47
CA ILE A 49 4.82 -3.49 10.84
C ILE A 49 3.74 -3.82 11.87
N CYS A 50 2.49 -3.41 11.65
CA CYS A 50 1.38 -3.74 12.56
C CYS A 50 1.15 -5.25 12.66
N CYS A 51 1.29 -5.97 11.54
CA CYS A 51 1.17 -7.43 11.51
C CYS A 51 2.33 -8.12 12.22
N LEU A 52 3.58 -7.65 12.04
CA LEU A 52 4.75 -8.12 12.78
C LEU A 52 4.57 -7.90 14.29
N PHE A 53 4.17 -6.69 14.69
CA PHE A 53 3.92 -6.37 16.09
C PHE A 53 2.78 -7.21 16.68
N GLY A 54 1.74 -7.49 15.89
CA GLY A 54 0.66 -8.41 16.23
C GLY A 54 1.12 -9.85 16.39
N ALA A 55 2.06 -10.32 15.57
CA ALA A 55 2.59 -11.68 15.64
C ALA A 55 3.43 -11.91 16.91
N TYR A 56 4.29 -10.96 17.27
CA TYR A 56 5.21 -11.07 18.41
C TYR A 56 4.59 -10.64 19.75
N GLY A 57 3.75 -9.60 19.75
CA GLY A 57 3.18 -9.00 20.95
C GLY A 57 1.69 -9.31 21.12
N LYS A 58 0.85 -8.31 20.81
CA LYS A 58 -0.60 -8.34 21.03
C LYS A 58 -1.38 -8.50 19.71
N PRO A 59 -1.73 -9.73 19.30
CA PRO A 59 -2.35 -9.99 18.01
C PRO A 59 -3.73 -9.33 17.77
N LYS A 60 -4.50 -8.97 18.80
CA LYS A 60 -5.74 -8.20 18.61
C LYS A 60 -5.45 -6.74 18.21
N LEU A 61 -4.44 -6.15 18.85
CA LEU A 61 -4.08 -4.75 18.65
C LEU A 61 -3.37 -4.56 17.32
N GLY A 62 -2.44 -5.47 16.98
CA GLY A 62 -1.79 -5.49 15.66
C GLY A 62 -2.75 -5.76 14.51
N ALA A 63 -3.72 -6.66 14.68
CA ALA A 63 -4.75 -6.90 13.66
C ALA A 63 -5.71 -5.72 13.50
N GLY A 64 -6.10 -5.05 14.59
CA GLY A 64 -6.94 -3.86 14.55
C GLY A 64 -6.26 -2.66 13.87
N LEU A 65 -5.02 -2.35 14.25
CA LEU A 65 -4.24 -1.29 13.62
C LEU A 65 -3.91 -1.62 12.15
N GLY A 66 -3.54 -2.87 11.87
CA GLY A 66 -3.32 -3.35 10.52
C GLY A 66 -4.58 -3.26 9.65
N LEU A 67 -5.76 -3.54 10.21
CA LEU A 67 -7.03 -3.40 9.50
C LEU A 67 -7.32 -1.93 9.15
N LEU A 68 -7.11 -1.01 10.10
CA LEU A 68 -7.27 0.43 9.84
C LEU A 68 -6.33 0.91 8.73
N ALA A 69 -5.06 0.50 8.78
CA ALA A 69 -4.09 0.83 7.75
C ALA A 69 -4.46 0.21 6.38
N ALA A 70 -4.94 -1.04 6.36
CA ALA A 70 -5.38 -1.71 5.14
C ALA A 70 -6.63 -1.06 4.53
N LEU A 71 -7.58 -0.60 5.36
CA LEU A 71 -8.74 0.18 4.91
C LEU A 71 -8.32 1.54 4.34
N GLY A 72 -7.36 2.22 4.96
CA GLY A 72 -6.75 3.42 4.40
C GLY A 72 -6.10 3.16 3.04
N GLY A 73 -5.38 2.03 2.91
CA GLY A 73 -4.80 1.56 1.64
C GLY A 73 -5.85 1.30 0.58
N LEU A 74 -6.94 0.63 0.94
CA LEU A 74 -8.06 0.35 0.04
C LEU A 74 -8.75 1.64 -0.43
N TYR A 75 -8.94 2.60 0.48
CA TYR A 75 -9.51 3.91 0.14
C TYR A 75 -8.62 4.68 -0.83
N THR A 76 -7.31 4.77 -0.57
CA THR A 76 -6.36 5.46 -1.47
C THR A 76 -6.26 4.78 -2.83
N ALA A 77 -6.25 3.44 -2.88
CA ALA A 77 -6.28 2.69 -4.14
C ALA A 77 -7.59 2.86 -4.91
N GLY A 78 -8.73 2.89 -4.23
CA GLY A 78 -10.03 3.18 -4.85
C GLY A 78 -10.09 4.61 -5.41
N LYS A 79 -9.56 5.58 -4.68
CA LYS A 79 -9.41 6.97 -5.17
C LYS A 79 -8.52 7.03 -6.40
N HIS A 80 -7.42 6.27 -6.42
CA HIS A 80 -6.53 6.21 -7.59
C HIS A 80 -7.25 5.63 -8.81
N LEU A 81 -8.03 4.56 -8.65
CA LEU A 81 -8.83 3.97 -9.72
C LEU A 81 -9.94 4.93 -10.21
N TYR A 82 -10.52 5.70 -9.30
CA TYR A 82 -11.51 6.73 -9.64
C TYR A 82 -10.92 7.85 -10.49
N ILE A 83 -9.71 8.32 -10.15
CA ILE A 83 -8.96 9.32 -10.93
C ILE A 83 -8.62 8.77 -12.30
N LEU A 84 -8.20 7.50 -12.39
CA LEU A 84 -7.91 6.84 -13.66
C LEU A 84 -9.14 6.74 -14.58
N ALA A 85 -10.34 6.60 -14.00
CA ALA A 85 -11.60 6.56 -14.74
C ALA A 85 -12.12 7.96 -15.14
N HIS A 86 -11.62 9.03 -14.52
CA HIS A 86 -12.02 10.42 -14.78
C HIS A 86 -10.80 11.29 -15.07
N PRO A 87 -10.16 11.13 -16.25
CA PRO A 87 -9.01 11.94 -16.64
C PRO A 87 -9.41 13.42 -16.68
N GLY A 88 -8.64 14.28 -16.00
CA GLY A 88 -8.90 15.72 -15.88
C GLY A 88 -9.34 16.25 -14.50
N LEU A 89 -9.61 15.39 -13.50
CA LEU A 89 -9.91 15.86 -12.12
C LEU A 89 -8.67 16.14 -11.26
N SER A 90 -7.48 15.66 -11.66
CA SER A 90 -6.20 15.90 -10.96
C SER A 90 -5.12 16.24 -11.98
N CYS A 91 -5.32 17.32 -12.75
CA CYS A 91 -4.30 17.86 -13.65
C CYS A 91 -3.57 19.00 -12.93
N GLY A 92 -2.36 18.73 -12.44
CA GLY A 92 -1.46 19.73 -11.87
C GLY A 92 -0.75 19.27 -10.60
N ILE A 93 0.39 19.91 -10.29
CA ILE A 93 1.22 19.71 -9.09
C ILE A 93 0.31 19.44 -7.89
N ASP A 94 0.20 18.16 -7.53
CA ASP A 94 -0.72 17.80 -6.47
C ASP A 94 -0.21 18.49 -5.19
N PRO A 95 -1.03 19.24 -4.44
CA PRO A 95 -0.61 19.77 -3.14
C PRO A 95 -0.10 18.65 -2.20
N MET A 96 -0.48 17.40 -2.49
CA MET A 96 0.07 16.18 -1.90
C MET A 96 1.52 15.88 -2.29
N GLU A 97 1.94 16.08 -3.54
CA GLU A 97 3.34 15.96 -3.99
C GLU A 97 4.25 16.92 -3.23
N THR A 98 3.84 18.19 -3.20
CA THR A 98 4.62 19.25 -2.54
C THR A 98 4.69 19.03 -1.02
N PHE A 99 3.64 18.45 -0.43
CA PHE A 99 3.64 18.08 0.98
C PHE A 99 4.53 16.87 1.23
N LEU A 100 4.42 15.79 0.44
CA LEU A 100 5.22 14.57 0.58
C LEU A 100 6.73 14.84 0.38
N ASN A 101 7.10 15.59 -0.65
CA ASN A 101 8.50 15.95 -0.94
C ASN A 101 9.09 16.92 0.09
N LYS A 102 8.26 17.58 0.91
CA LYS A 102 8.70 18.37 2.08
C LYS A 102 8.88 17.54 3.36
N ILE A 103 8.38 16.31 3.40
CA ILE A 103 8.55 15.44 4.59
C ILE A 103 10.00 14.94 4.61
N PRO A 104 10.71 14.99 5.76
CA PRO A 104 12.11 14.58 5.84
C PRO A 104 12.36 13.13 5.40
N THR A 105 11.37 12.24 5.48
CA THR A 105 11.48 10.87 4.97
C THR A 105 11.68 10.79 3.45
N ALA A 106 11.12 11.73 2.67
CA ALA A 106 11.37 11.85 1.24
C ALA A 106 12.79 12.33 0.92
N THR A 107 13.34 13.21 1.77
CA THR A 107 14.72 13.72 1.64
C THR A 107 15.77 12.66 2.01
N TYR A 108 15.52 11.83 3.02
CA TYR A 108 16.46 10.79 3.45
C TYR A 108 16.40 9.49 2.63
N LEU A 109 15.25 9.15 2.04
CA LEU A 109 15.07 7.97 1.17
C LEU A 109 14.37 8.33 -0.15
N PRO A 110 15.02 9.10 -1.04
CA PRO A 110 14.40 9.58 -2.28
C PRO A 110 14.01 8.43 -3.21
N ILE A 111 14.78 7.34 -3.22
CA ILE A 111 14.55 6.15 -4.06
C ILE A 111 13.17 5.53 -3.79
N LEU A 112 12.67 5.64 -2.55
CA LEU A 112 11.42 5.03 -2.10
C LEU A 112 10.25 6.01 -2.02
N PHE A 113 10.53 7.30 -1.80
CA PHE A 113 9.55 8.29 -1.36
C PHE A 113 9.52 9.60 -2.16
N HIS A 114 10.44 9.80 -3.11
CA HIS A 114 10.36 10.90 -4.05
C HIS A 114 9.32 10.55 -5.11
N ALA A 115 8.40 11.48 -5.35
CA ALA A 115 7.38 11.31 -6.37
C ALA A 115 7.52 12.43 -7.41
N ASP A 116 7.60 12.01 -8.67
CA ASP A 116 7.92 12.84 -9.83
C ASP A 116 6.99 12.54 -11.02
N GLY A 117 6.10 11.55 -10.89
CA GLY A 117 5.23 11.06 -11.95
C GLY A 117 3.79 11.58 -11.86
N LEU A 118 3.16 11.79 -13.01
CA LEU A 118 1.74 12.13 -13.10
C LEU A 118 0.87 10.91 -12.80
N CYS A 119 -0.26 11.10 -12.10
CA CYS A 119 -1.18 10.01 -11.76
C CYS A 119 -1.83 9.36 -13.00
N GLU A 120 -1.88 10.05 -14.15
CA GLU A 120 -2.45 9.54 -15.41
C GLU A 120 -1.50 8.60 -16.17
N ASP A 121 -0.18 8.65 -15.90
CA ASP A 121 0.81 7.82 -16.61
C ASP A 121 0.94 6.40 -16.04
N ALA A 122 0.26 6.11 -14.92
CA ALA A 122 0.24 4.78 -14.29
C ALA A 122 -0.62 3.73 -15.03
N LEU A 123 -0.87 3.95 -16.32
CA LEU A 123 -1.67 3.08 -17.19
C LEU A 123 -0.91 1.86 -17.70
N ALA A 124 0.43 1.83 -17.57
CA ALA A 124 1.26 0.73 -18.09
C ALA A 124 0.75 -0.62 -17.54
N PRO A 125 0.12 -1.47 -18.38
CA PRO A 125 -0.47 -2.71 -17.91
C PRO A 125 0.66 -3.67 -17.56
N TRP A 126 0.69 -4.13 -16.32
CA TRP A 126 1.57 -5.19 -15.88
C TRP A 126 0.76 -6.47 -15.71
N PHE A 127 1.02 -7.46 -16.58
CA PHE A 127 0.20 -8.68 -16.70
C PHE A 127 -1.29 -8.41 -17.01
N GLY A 128 -1.58 -7.38 -17.82
CA GLY A 128 -2.95 -7.06 -18.26
C GLY A 128 -3.82 -6.34 -17.22
N LEU A 129 -3.31 -6.11 -16.01
CA LEU A 129 -3.93 -5.23 -15.01
C LEU A 129 -3.04 -4.00 -14.77
N SER A 130 -3.64 -2.87 -14.43
CA SER A 130 -2.89 -1.68 -14.06
C SER A 130 -2.29 -1.82 -12.65
N ILE A 131 -1.16 -1.16 -12.41
CA ILE A 131 -0.49 -1.10 -11.11
C ILE A 131 -1.46 -0.74 -9.96
N PRO A 132 -2.35 0.28 -10.08
CA PRO A 132 -3.32 0.58 -9.04
C PRO A 132 -4.33 -0.54 -8.76
N GLN A 133 -4.70 -1.35 -9.77
CA GLN A 133 -5.60 -2.50 -9.58
C GLN A 133 -4.92 -3.59 -8.75
N TRP A 134 -3.65 -3.87 -8.99
CA TRP A 134 -2.86 -4.80 -8.18
C TRP A 134 -2.74 -4.34 -6.72
N SER A 135 -2.50 -3.05 -6.48
CA SER A 135 -2.51 -2.46 -5.13
C SER A 135 -3.88 -2.61 -4.47
N PHE A 136 -4.97 -2.37 -5.20
CA PHE A 136 -6.33 -2.52 -4.67
C PHE A 136 -6.63 -3.97 -4.25
N LEU A 137 -6.28 -4.95 -5.09
CA LEU A 137 -6.46 -6.37 -4.79
C LEU A 137 -5.67 -6.81 -3.56
N SER A 138 -4.40 -6.40 -3.46
CA SER A 138 -3.55 -6.73 -2.32
C SER A 138 -4.02 -6.10 -1.01
N PHE A 139 -4.45 -4.83 -1.01
CA PHE A 139 -5.09 -4.22 0.17
C PHE A 139 -6.42 -4.90 0.53
N GLY A 140 -7.21 -5.29 -0.47
CA GLY A 140 -8.45 -6.06 -0.27
C GLY A 140 -8.19 -7.40 0.42
N LEU A 141 -7.20 -8.16 -0.07
CA LEU A 141 -6.79 -9.44 0.53
C LEU A 141 -6.27 -9.26 1.96
N CYS A 142 -5.46 -8.23 2.22
CA CYS A 142 -4.97 -7.92 3.56
C CYS A 142 -6.13 -7.58 4.51
N THR A 143 -7.08 -6.75 4.05
CA THR A 143 -8.27 -6.36 4.82
C THR A 143 -9.13 -7.58 5.16
N LEU A 144 -9.41 -8.45 4.18
CA LEU A 144 -10.17 -9.68 4.38
C LEU A 144 -9.46 -10.63 5.36
N GLY A 145 -8.16 -10.83 5.19
CA GLY A 145 -7.36 -11.69 6.07
C GLY A 145 -7.36 -11.20 7.53
N LEU A 146 -7.19 -9.89 7.73
CA LEU A 146 -7.19 -9.29 9.07
C LEU A 146 -8.58 -9.26 9.70
N ALA A 147 -9.63 -8.94 8.92
CA ALA A 147 -11.01 -8.96 9.38
C ALA A 147 -11.43 -10.38 9.80
N TRP A 148 -11.11 -11.39 8.97
CA TRP A 148 -11.39 -12.78 9.28
C TRP A 148 -10.69 -13.24 10.57
N LEU A 149 -9.43 -12.82 10.77
CA LEU A 149 -8.67 -13.12 11.97
C LEU A 149 -9.27 -12.47 13.23
N LEU A 150 -9.80 -11.25 13.11
CA LEU A 150 -10.51 -10.57 14.20
C LEU A 150 -11.85 -11.27 14.52
N ILE A 151 -12.65 -11.62 13.51
CA ILE A 151 -13.94 -12.29 13.67
C ILE A 151 -13.78 -13.68 14.30
N ARG A 152 -12.83 -14.48 13.82
CA ARG A 152 -12.56 -15.83 14.37
C ARG A 152 -12.09 -15.82 15.82
N ARG A 153 -11.65 -14.68 16.33
CA ARG A 153 -11.11 -14.53 17.68
C ARG A 153 -12.07 -13.83 18.63
N ALA A 154 -13.18 -13.31 18.10
CA ALA A 154 -14.29 -12.75 18.87
C ALA A 154 -15.33 -13.83 19.21
N ARG A 155 -15.41 -14.90 18.41
CA ARG A 155 -16.05 -16.18 18.80
C ARG A 155 -15.10 -17.02 19.63
#